data_AF-A0A2W5YRM5-F1
#
_entry.id   AF-A0A2W5YRM5-F1
#
_cell.length_a   1.000
_cell.length_b   1.000
_cell.length_c   1.000
_cell.angle_alpha   90.00
_cell.angle_beta   90.00
_cell.angle_gamma   90.00
#
_symmetry.space_group_name_H-M   'P 1'
#
loop_
_entity.id
_entity.type
_entity.pdbx_description
1 polymer ?
#
loop_
_entity_poly.entity_id
_entity_poly.type
_entity_poly.pdbx_seq_one_letter_code
_entity_poly.pdbx_strand_id
1 'polypeptide(L)'
;MPNLLSGPICEDFVRSFPWLAACLFVILPGFASAQLVRGGEGLEYLRPAVLPDGTKHFGLTAQVVDWEVTKGTVVRAWAYNGIVPGPVLRVRVGDRVEIAVTNHLPEPTVVHLHGLPVSNDMDGVPGVSQSPIAPGQTFLYKFVALRSGTYIYHTHFNDFDQLDRGLYGAVIVDEKNPPKVDHDYLEVISSWRIRNDAENFFSLNGKAYPETVPLEVRAGETIRLRFINISGTEFHTMHLHGHRMRIIARDGNPVTYNDVENTLLIGPGQTIDTIVKADANPGTWLLHCHVLDHMMNGNVMPGGLITALHYRGTPDTMASLDTAMGGTSHGSRGQLPFWSTILLGCIAGVTIFLGLPVAKIRRVAPQVMAFLNSLAVGVLFFLLFDVIKQASEPIQDALRNAQSGGGDPNEFITLLLVFVMGLSVGLVGLVYGTRSFIRGAKEAAGHSPLALSLIIALGIGMHNFAEGLAIGQSAATGAIQLAYMLIIGFGLHNATEGFGIAAPLMQAPSVKWRFLLLAGVIGGAPTFIGTVVGYLLVSPTLSVLFLTLAAGAIIFVISEMLHVARKVGFVEVGVIGLALGFLVAYGTDLVLAAAGA
;
A
#
# COMPACT_ATOMS: atom_id res chain seq x y z
N MET A 1 -62.96 4.97 11.71
CA MET A 1 -63.44 5.03 13.10
C MET A 1 -62.46 5.89 13.89
N PRO A 2 -62.78 7.15 14.26
CA PRO A 2 -61.96 7.94 15.17
C PRO A 2 -62.50 7.88 16.61
N ASN A 3 -61.64 8.20 17.59
CA ASN A 3 -61.91 8.46 19.02
C ASN A 3 -61.88 7.27 19.99
N LEU A 4 -60.68 6.85 20.42
CA LEU A 4 -60.52 6.04 21.64
C LEU A 4 -59.31 6.42 22.54
N LEU A 5 -58.60 7.52 22.29
CA LEU A 5 -57.41 7.90 23.08
C LEU A 5 -57.43 9.36 23.55
N SER A 6 -58.53 9.78 24.16
CA SER A 6 -58.60 11.06 24.88
C SER A 6 -59.25 10.83 26.24
N GLY A 7 -58.45 10.41 27.22
CA GLY A 7 -58.88 10.27 28.61
C GLY A 7 -57.71 10.35 29.60
N PRO A 8 -57.95 10.75 30.86
CA PRO A 8 -56.91 11.11 31.85
C PRO A 8 -55.98 9.97 32.23
N ILE A 9 -56.35 8.72 31.90
CA ILE A 9 -55.61 7.50 32.23
C ILE A 9 -54.28 7.41 31.46
N CYS A 10 -54.17 8.09 30.31
CA CYS A 10 -52.96 8.05 29.47
C CYS A 10 -51.83 8.96 29.98
N GLU A 11 -52.16 10.09 30.62
CA GLU A 11 -51.15 11.01 31.17
C GLU A 11 -50.51 10.49 32.46
N ASP A 12 -51.27 9.78 33.29
CA ASP A 12 -50.74 9.18 34.53
C ASP A 12 -49.85 7.96 34.25
N PHE A 13 -50.13 7.19 33.20
CA PHE A 13 -49.31 6.02 32.83
C PHE A 13 -47.92 6.41 32.30
N VAL A 14 -47.81 7.53 31.57
CA VAL A 14 -46.54 8.03 31.02
C VAL A 14 -45.64 8.63 32.10
N ARG A 15 -46.20 9.16 33.19
CA ARG A 15 -45.42 9.68 34.33
C ARG A 15 -44.87 8.60 35.25
N SER A 16 -45.53 7.44 35.35
CA SER A 16 -45.13 6.39 36.29
C SER A 16 -44.05 5.43 35.76
N PHE A 17 -43.79 5.39 34.44
CA PHE A 17 -42.82 4.46 33.83
C PHE A 17 -42.02 5.11 32.67
N PRO A 18 -41.04 5.99 32.95
CA PRO A 18 -40.28 6.69 31.91
C PRO A 18 -39.46 5.78 30.98
N TRP A 19 -39.22 4.51 31.37
CA TRP A 19 -38.52 3.51 30.54
C TRP A 19 -39.42 2.84 29.49
N LEU A 20 -40.76 2.85 29.65
CA LEU A 20 -41.68 2.29 28.65
C LEU A 20 -41.93 3.26 27.47
N ALA A 21 -41.79 4.57 27.69
CA ALA A 21 -41.83 5.58 26.62
C ALA A 21 -40.61 5.48 25.67
N ALA A 22 -39.45 5.02 26.18
CA ALA A 22 -38.27 4.74 25.36
C ALA A 22 -38.43 3.47 24.51
N CYS A 23 -39.20 2.48 24.97
CA CYS A 23 -39.45 1.25 24.23
C CYS A 23 -40.54 1.38 23.15
N LEU A 24 -41.49 2.32 23.28
CA LEU A 24 -42.56 2.49 22.29
C LEU A 24 -42.10 3.15 20.97
N PHE A 25 -40.92 3.76 20.93
CA PHE A 25 -40.33 4.28 19.68
C PHE A 25 -39.68 3.19 18.80
N VAL A 26 -39.58 1.95 19.29
CA VAL A 26 -38.88 0.85 18.59
C VAL A 26 -39.84 -0.07 17.80
N ILE A 27 -41.17 0.05 17.93
CA ILE A 27 -42.14 -0.93 17.37
C ILE A 27 -43.26 -0.29 16.51
N LEU A 28 -42.99 0.82 15.82
CA LEU A 28 -43.88 1.30 14.76
C LEU A 28 -43.12 1.44 13.42
N PRO A 29 -43.36 0.55 12.44
CA PRO A 29 -42.82 0.70 11.09
C PRO A 29 -43.62 1.80 10.39
N GLY A 30 -43.16 3.05 10.50
CA GLY A 30 -43.89 4.19 9.95
C GLY A 30 -43.13 5.51 9.85
N PHE A 31 -41.86 5.57 10.26
CA PHE A 31 -40.99 6.66 9.81
C PHE A 31 -40.39 6.26 8.46
N ALA A 32 -40.69 7.05 7.43
CA ALA A 32 -40.19 6.88 6.09
C ALA A 32 -38.70 6.51 6.13
N SER A 33 -38.36 5.35 5.58
CA SER A 33 -36.98 4.94 5.36
C SER A 33 -36.24 6.10 4.68
N ALA A 34 -35.16 6.58 5.31
CA ALA A 34 -34.36 7.67 4.76
C ALA A 34 -33.92 7.28 3.35
N GLN A 35 -34.40 8.02 2.35
CA GLN A 35 -34.22 7.66 0.95
C GLN A 35 -32.88 8.22 0.46
N LEU A 36 -31.97 7.35 0.07
CA LEU A 36 -30.76 7.73 -0.65
C LEU A 36 -31.13 8.20 -2.06
N VAL A 37 -30.54 9.33 -2.47
CA VAL A 37 -30.72 9.91 -3.79
C VAL A 37 -29.36 10.02 -4.45
N ARG A 38 -29.18 9.39 -5.60
CA ARG A 38 -27.92 9.50 -6.36
C ARG A 38 -27.72 10.92 -6.91
N GLY A 39 -26.54 11.47 -6.66
CA GLY A 39 -25.99 12.66 -7.32
C GLY A 39 -25.44 12.34 -8.71
N GLY A 40 -25.04 13.38 -9.44
CA GLY A 40 -24.47 13.23 -10.79
C GLY A 40 -22.99 12.81 -10.79
N GLU A 41 -22.33 12.96 -9.64
CA GLU A 41 -20.89 12.82 -9.40
C GLU A 41 -20.51 11.52 -8.68
N GLY A 42 -21.42 10.54 -8.66
CA GLY A 42 -21.20 9.24 -8.02
C GLY A 42 -21.43 9.21 -6.50
N LEU A 43 -21.81 10.34 -5.89
CA LEU A 43 -22.21 10.42 -4.48
C LEU A 43 -23.69 10.13 -4.27
N GLU A 44 -24.07 9.76 -3.05
CA GLU A 44 -25.48 9.63 -2.66
C GLU A 44 -25.81 10.62 -1.54
N TYR A 45 -26.97 11.26 -1.64
CA TYR A 45 -27.50 12.21 -0.67
C TYR A 45 -28.53 11.54 0.22
N LEU A 46 -28.42 11.74 1.54
CA LEU A 46 -29.45 11.28 2.48
C LEU A 46 -30.54 12.34 2.60
N ARG A 47 -31.78 11.99 2.27
CA ARG A 47 -32.91 12.88 2.58
C ARG A 47 -33.28 12.79 4.06
N PRO A 48 -33.36 13.92 4.79
CA PRO A 48 -33.80 13.90 6.19
C PRO A 48 -35.29 13.65 6.30
N ALA A 49 -35.70 12.92 7.33
CA ALA A 49 -37.06 13.02 7.85
C ALA A 49 -37.23 14.39 8.51
N VAL A 50 -38.38 15.04 8.34
CA VAL A 50 -38.68 16.31 9.01
C VAL A 50 -39.62 16.02 10.17
N LEU A 51 -39.15 16.25 11.39
CA LEU A 51 -39.93 16.07 12.62
C LEU A 51 -40.99 17.18 12.75
N PRO A 52 -42.04 17.01 13.60
CA PRO A 52 -43.12 17.98 13.74
C PRO A 52 -42.69 19.40 14.14
N ASP A 53 -41.55 19.54 14.82
CA ASP A 53 -40.95 20.82 15.22
C ASP A 53 -40.07 21.45 14.12
N GLY A 54 -39.99 20.82 12.94
CA GLY A 54 -39.18 21.24 11.80
C GLY A 54 -37.76 20.68 11.79
N THR A 55 -37.35 19.92 12.81
CA THR A 55 -36.00 19.34 12.92
C THR A 55 -35.73 18.34 11.78
N LYS A 56 -34.55 18.42 11.17
CA LYS A 56 -34.05 17.51 10.13
C LYS A 56 -33.38 16.31 10.80
N HIS A 57 -34.00 15.14 10.70
CA HIS A 57 -33.52 13.91 11.30
C HIS A 57 -32.91 12.98 10.25
N PHE A 58 -31.64 12.59 10.46
CA PHE A 58 -30.88 11.67 9.63
C PHE A 58 -30.57 10.38 10.40
N GLY A 59 -30.65 9.24 9.72
CA GLY A 59 -30.22 7.94 10.24
C GLY A 59 -28.96 7.47 9.55
N LEU A 60 -27.87 7.35 10.30
CA LEU A 60 -26.61 6.75 9.86
C LEU A 60 -26.40 5.39 10.52
N THR A 61 -25.94 4.42 9.76
CA THR A 61 -25.56 3.09 10.25
C THR A 61 -24.12 2.81 9.87
N ALA A 62 -23.24 2.67 10.85
CA ALA A 62 -21.86 2.26 10.63
C ALA A 62 -21.82 0.73 10.52
N GLN A 63 -21.36 0.19 9.39
CA GLN A 63 -21.35 -1.25 9.13
C GLN A 63 -20.19 -1.66 8.23
N VAL A 64 -19.81 -2.93 8.31
CA VAL A 64 -18.79 -3.51 7.43
C VAL A 64 -19.41 -3.85 6.08
N VAL A 65 -18.74 -3.48 4.99
CA VAL A 65 -19.15 -3.79 3.62
C VAL A 65 -17.95 -4.22 2.77
N ASP A 66 -18.20 -5.05 1.77
CA ASP A 66 -17.24 -5.29 0.70
C ASP A 66 -17.39 -4.17 -0.33
N TRP A 67 -16.39 -3.29 -0.40
CA TRP A 67 -16.38 -2.13 -1.28
C TRP A 67 -15.38 -2.35 -2.41
N GLU A 68 -15.84 -2.28 -3.66
CA GLU A 68 -14.96 -2.35 -4.82
C GLU A 68 -14.44 -0.94 -5.15
N VAL A 69 -13.17 -0.65 -4.84
CA VAL A 69 -12.55 0.66 -5.11
C VAL A 69 -12.33 0.85 -6.60
N THR A 70 -11.88 -0.20 -7.28
CA THR A 70 -11.75 -0.30 -8.73
C THR A 70 -11.91 -1.76 -9.13
N LYS A 71 -12.17 -2.04 -10.42
CA LYS A 71 -12.46 -3.39 -10.91
C LYS A 71 -11.43 -4.42 -10.43
N GLY A 72 -11.92 -5.44 -9.73
CA GLY A 72 -11.08 -6.53 -9.21
C GLY A 72 -10.27 -6.18 -7.94
N THR A 73 -10.47 -4.99 -7.36
CA THR A 73 -9.89 -4.57 -6.09
C THR A 73 -11.01 -4.27 -5.10
N VAL A 74 -11.38 -5.30 -4.33
CA VAL A 74 -12.40 -5.23 -3.28
C VAL A 74 -11.72 -5.13 -1.91
N VAL A 75 -12.14 -4.17 -1.10
CA VAL A 75 -11.67 -3.95 0.26
C VAL A 75 -12.80 -4.19 1.25
N ARG A 76 -12.44 -4.66 2.45
CA ARG A 76 -13.37 -4.74 3.57
C ARG A 76 -13.49 -3.37 4.23
N ALA A 77 -14.34 -2.54 3.67
CA ALA A 77 -14.59 -1.17 4.10
C ALA A 77 -15.57 -1.11 5.28
N TRP A 78 -15.47 -0.03 6.05
CA TRP A 78 -16.40 0.33 7.11
C TRP A 78 -17.12 1.59 6.64
N ALA A 79 -18.43 1.50 6.48
CA ALA A 79 -19.21 2.46 5.71
C ALA A 79 -20.42 2.94 6.49
N TYR A 80 -20.76 4.22 6.34
CA TYR A 80 -22.05 4.72 6.77
C TYR A 80 -23.10 4.42 5.70
N ASN A 81 -24.19 3.75 6.09
CA ASN A 81 -25.30 3.32 5.23
C ASN A 81 -24.85 2.40 4.08
N GLY A 82 -23.71 1.72 4.25
CA GLY A 82 -23.20 0.73 3.31
C GLY A 82 -22.56 1.28 2.03
N ILE A 83 -22.25 2.58 2.00
CA ILE A 83 -21.58 3.22 0.87
C ILE A 83 -20.36 4.01 1.35
N VAL A 84 -19.34 4.13 0.48
CA VAL A 84 -18.14 4.96 0.74
C VAL A 84 -17.98 5.98 -0.39
N PRO A 85 -17.84 7.29 -0.08
CA PRO A 85 -18.09 7.92 1.21
C PRO A 85 -19.51 7.64 1.70
N GLY A 86 -19.71 7.80 3.01
CA GLY A 86 -21.05 7.86 3.58
C GLY A 86 -21.91 8.95 2.92
N PRO A 87 -23.25 8.84 3.01
CA PRO A 87 -24.13 9.71 2.26
C PRO A 87 -24.00 11.18 2.67
N VAL A 88 -24.07 12.07 1.68
CA VAL A 88 -23.99 13.52 1.90
C VAL A 88 -25.20 14.00 2.68
N LEU A 89 -24.95 14.68 3.80
CA LEU A 89 -25.96 15.32 4.62
C LEU A 89 -26.05 16.80 4.22
N ARG A 90 -27.14 17.20 3.56
CA ARG A 90 -27.32 18.58 3.10
C ARG A 90 -28.45 19.29 3.85
N VAL A 91 -28.13 20.41 4.49
CA VAL A 91 -29.05 21.23 5.29
C VAL A 91 -28.85 22.72 4.98
N ARG A 92 -29.70 23.59 5.53
CA ARG A 92 -29.58 25.05 5.38
C ARG A 92 -29.15 25.71 6.68
N VAL A 93 -28.50 26.87 6.59
CA VAL A 93 -28.23 27.71 7.76
C VAL A 93 -29.52 27.99 8.53
N GLY A 94 -29.52 27.64 9.81
CA GLY A 94 -30.64 27.79 10.74
C GLY A 94 -31.44 26.50 10.98
N ASP A 95 -31.22 25.44 10.21
CA ASP A 95 -31.89 24.16 10.43
C ASP A 95 -31.47 23.56 11.78
N ARG A 96 -32.44 23.00 12.50
CA ARG A 96 -32.20 22.08 13.62
C ARG A 96 -31.93 20.70 13.05
N VAL A 97 -30.85 20.07 13.48
CA VAL A 97 -30.37 18.81 12.91
C VAL A 97 -30.22 17.76 14.01
N GLU A 98 -30.70 16.56 13.72
CA GLU A 98 -30.47 15.35 14.48
C GLU A 98 -29.83 14.28 13.59
N ILE A 99 -28.75 13.64 14.05
CA ILE A 99 -28.12 12.51 13.37
C ILE A 99 -28.10 11.34 14.35
N ALA A 100 -28.97 10.35 14.12
CA ALA A 100 -28.97 9.09 14.85
C ALA A 100 -27.94 8.15 14.20
N VAL A 101 -26.87 7.84 14.93
CA VAL A 101 -25.80 6.95 14.46
C VAL A 101 -25.91 5.62 15.20
N THR A 102 -26.25 4.56 14.47
CA THR A 102 -26.29 3.19 14.97
C THR A 102 -25.01 2.46 14.59
N ASN A 103 -24.33 1.87 15.58
CA ASN A 103 -23.10 1.13 15.35
C ASN A 103 -23.37 -0.36 15.14
N HIS A 104 -23.17 -0.87 13.93
CA HIS A 104 -23.20 -2.31 13.60
C HIS A 104 -21.79 -2.88 13.34
N LEU A 105 -20.73 -2.16 13.68
CA LEU A 105 -19.35 -2.61 13.59
C LEU A 105 -19.03 -3.61 14.72
N PRO A 106 -17.98 -4.43 14.57
CA PRO A 106 -17.54 -5.34 15.63
C PRO A 106 -16.92 -4.62 16.85
N GLU A 107 -16.61 -3.33 16.72
CA GLU A 107 -15.97 -2.53 17.78
C GLU A 107 -16.64 -1.17 17.98
N PRO A 108 -16.33 -0.45 19.08
CA PRO A 108 -16.86 0.88 19.30
C PRO A 108 -16.44 1.89 18.22
N THR A 109 -17.25 2.92 18.03
CA THR A 109 -16.96 4.04 17.13
C THR A 109 -17.55 5.33 17.69
N VAL A 110 -17.31 6.45 17.03
CA VAL A 110 -17.96 7.75 17.26
C VAL A 110 -18.10 8.47 15.92
N VAL A 111 -18.80 9.60 15.88
CA VAL A 111 -18.80 10.49 14.71
C VAL A 111 -18.38 11.88 15.16
N HIS A 112 -17.21 12.33 14.69
CA HIS A 112 -16.78 13.71 14.80
C HIS A 112 -17.34 14.55 13.65
N LEU A 113 -17.88 15.72 13.99
CA LEU A 113 -18.47 16.67 13.05
C LEU A 113 -17.45 17.76 12.69
N HIS A 114 -16.46 17.37 11.89
CA HIS A 114 -15.28 18.16 11.53
C HIS A 114 -15.63 19.55 10.97
N GLY A 115 -15.22 20.59 11.69
CA GLY A 115 -15.38 22.00 11.32
C GLY A 115 -16.77 22.58 11.61
N LEU A 116 -17.77 21.75 11.96
CA LEU A 116 -19.10 22.25 12.34
C LEU A 116 -19.06 22.84 13.76
N PRO A 117 -19.63 24.04 13.97
CA PRO A 117 -19.71 24.64 15.30
C PRO A 117 -20.82 23.97 16.12
N VAL A 118 -20.50 22.88 16.79
CA VAL A 118 -21.41 22.12 17.67
C VAL A 118 -21.09 22.35 19.14
N SER A 119 -22.00 21.97 20.03
CA SER A 119 -21.71 21.95 21.47
C SER A 119 -20.70 20.84 21.78
N ASN A 120 -19.94 21.01 22.86
CA ASN A 120 -18.86 20.06 23.18
C ASN A 120 -19.39 18.61 23.28
N ASP A 121 -20.52 18.38 23.94
CA ASP A 121 -21.15 17.07 24.07
C ASP A 121 -21.64 16.41 22.76
N MET A 122 -21.54 17.14 21.63
CA MET A 122 -21.92 16.69 20.29
C MET A 122 -20.72 16.66 19.32
N ASP A 123 -19.51 16.88 19.84
CA ASP A 123 -18.28 16.99 19.06
C ASP A 123 -17.74 15.63 18.58
N GLY A 124 -18.00 14.53 19.30
CA GLY A 124 -17.66 13.20 18.80
C GLY A 124 -16.26 12.69 19.09
N VAL A 125 -15.66 13.06 20.23
CA VAL A 125 -14.30 12.66 20.62
C VAL A 125 -14.34 11.76 21.86
N PRO A 126 -13.91 10.49 21.77
CA PRO A 126 -14.09 9.53 22.84
C PRO A 126 -13.19 9.86 24.04
N GLY A 127 -13.78 9.88 25.24
CA GLY A 127 -13.06 10.21 26.47
C GLY A 127 -12.80 11.70 26.71
N VAL A 128 -13.13 12.55 25.74
CA VAL A 128 -13.06 14.01 25.87
C VAL A 128 -14.46 14.61 25.90
N SER A 129 -15.27 14.31 24.90
CA SER A 129 -16.55 14.97 24.68
C SER A 129 -17.75 14.04 24.74
N GLN A 130 -17.53 12.74 24.49
CA GLN A 130 -18.52 11.69 24.74
C GLN A 130 -17.89 10.33 25.03
N SER A 131 -18.70 9.37 25.47
CA SER A 131 -18.31 7.95 25.45
C SER A 131 -18.44 7.37 24.03
N PRO A 132 -17.63 6.35 23.67
CA PRO A 132 -17.78 5.62 22.42
C PRO A 132 -19.17 5.00 22.27
N ILE A 133 -19.67 4.93 21.03
CA ILE A 133 -20.88 4.20 20.64
C ILE A 133 -20.50 2.72 20.56
N ALA A 134 -20.90 1.91 21.54
CA ALA A 134 -20.60 0.47 21.53
C ALA A 134 -21.36 -0.27 20.41
N PRO A 135 -20.91 -1.47 19.99
CA PRO A 135 -21.65 -2.30 19.05
C PRO A 135 -23.12 -2.50 19.46
N GLY A 136 -24.03 -2.34 18.51
CA GLY A 136 -25.49 -2.40 18.70
C GLY A 136 -26.11 -1.15 19.33
N GLN A 137 -25.32 -0.17 19.77
CA GLN A 137 -25.85 1.07 20.36
C GLN A 137 -26.11 2.14 19.31
N THR A 138 -26.96 3.09 19.69
CA THR A 138 -27.25 4.30 18.90
C THR A 138 -26.94 5.53 19.74
N PHE A 139 -26.28 6.51 19.12
CA PHE A 139 -26.09 7.85 19.70
C PHE A 139 -26.77 8.90 18.83
N LEU A 140 -27.30 9.95 19.45
CA LEU A 140 -28.05 11.00 18.77
C LEU A 140 -27.31 12.33 18.87
N TYR A 141 -26.68 12.75 17.77
CA TYR A 141 -26.05 14.05 17.65
C TYR A 141 -27.11 15.12 17.39
N LYS A 142 -27.06 16.25 18.10
CA LYS A 142 -28.01 17.35 17.96
C LYS A 142 -27.31 18.68 17.82
N PHE A 143 -27.64 19.46 16.80
CA PHE A 143 -27.08 20.80 16.65
C PHE A 143 -28.00 21.70 15.82
N VAL A 144 -27.66 23.00 15.79
CA VAL A 144 -28.23 23.95 14.84
C VAL A 144 -27.15 24.28 13.82
N ALA A 145 -27.48 24.22 12.54
CA ALA A 145 -26.54 24.57 11.47
C ALA A 145 -26.30 26.09 11.43
N LEU A 146 -25.35 26.59 12.22
CA LEU A 146 -25.14 28.03 12.40
C LEU A 146 -24.37 28.71 11.27
N ARG A 147 -23.47 27.97 10.61
CA ARG A 147 -22.57 28.49 9.57
C ARG A 147 -22.70 27.63 8.32
N SER A 148 -22.78 28.29 7.17
CA SER A 148 -22.74 27.64 5.87
C SER A 148 -21.31 27.18 5.56
N GLY A 149 -21.17 26.10 4.81
CA GLY A 149 -19.86 25.59 4.41
C GLY A 149 -19.88 24.14 3.97
N THR A 150 -18.71 23.69 3.53
CA THR A 150 -18.40 22.29 3.24
C THR A 150 -17.68 21.70 4.45
N TYR A 151 -18.31 20.73 5.10
CA TYR A 151 -17.83 20.08 6.33
C TYR A 151 -17.75 18.56 6.14
N ILE A 152 -17.10 17.90 7.10
CA ILE A 152 -16.87 16.46 7.07
C ILE A 152 -17.52 15.85 8.32
N TYR A 153 -18.05 14.65 8.20
CA TYR A 153 -18.29 13.81 9.37
C TYR A 153 -17.46 12.54 9.22
N HIS A 154 -16.77 12.12 10.27
CA HIS A 154 -15.91 10.94 10.23
C HIS A 154 -15.78 10.28 11.59
N THR A 155 -15.28 9.04 11.63
CA THR A 155 -14.93 8.42 12.91
C THR A 155 -13.90 9.25 13.68
N HIS A 156 -13.86 9.12 15.00
CA HIS A 156 -12.76 9.63 15.83
C HIS A 156 -12.30 8.58 16.85
N PHE A 157 -12.51 7.31 16.48
CA PHE A 157 -12.12 6.14 17.27
C PHE A 157 -11.22 5.26 16.40
N ASN A 158 -10.01 4.97 16.89
CA ASN A 158 -9.02 4.20 16.13
C ASN A 158 -8.84 4.74 14.70
N ASP A 159 -8.63 6.07 14.59
CA ASP A 159 -8.67 6.81 13.32
C ASP A 159 -7.82 6.20 12.23
N PHE A 160 -6.61 5.74 12.54
CA PHE A 160 -5.70 5.09 11.58
C PHE A 160 -6.28 3.85 10.90
N ASP A 161 -7.26 3.17 11.51
CA ASP A 161 -7.91 2.00 10.92
C ASP A 161 -9.31 2.35 10.42
N GLN A 162 -10.13 2.97 11.27
CA GLN A 162 -11.53 3.24 10.94
C GLN A 162 -11.70 4.27 9.82
N LEU A 163 -10.89 5.33 9.80
CA LEU A 163 -10.95 6.36 8.76
C LEU A 163 -10.51 5.78 7.42
N ASP A 164 -9.36 5.10 7.40
CA ASP A 164 -8.75 4.48 6.22
C ASP A 164 -9.62 3.35 5.63
N ARG A 165 -10.52 2.77 6.44
CA ARG A 165 -11.53 1.80 5.98
C ARG A 165 -12.77 2.43 5.37
N GLY A 166 -12.95 3.75 5.43
CA GLY A 166 -14.08 4.44 4.77
C GLY A 166 -15.11 5.10 5.69
N LEU A 167 -14.87 5.18 7.01
CA LEU A 167 -15.83 5.82 7.93
C LEU A 167 -15.72 7.35 7.90
N TYR A 168 -16.16 7.92 6.78
CA TYR A 168 -16.28 9.35 6.56
C TYR A 168 -17.42 9.67 5.59
N GLY A 169 -17.85 10.93 5.56
CA GLY A 169 -18.77 11.49 4.59
C GLY A 169 -18.84 13.02 4.72
N ALA A 170 -19.69 13.65 3.93
CA ALA A 170 -19.77 15.12 3.88
C ALA A 170 -21.04 15.68 4.52
N VAL A 171 -20.90 16.82 5.19
CA VAL A 171 -22.02 17.68 5.58
C VAL A 171 -21.94 19.00 4.81
N ILE A 172 -22.95 19.31 4.02
CA ILE A 172 -23.07 20.57 3.30
C ILE A 172 -24.13 21.43 3.98
N VAL A 173 -23.72 22.60 4.48
CA VAL A 173 -24.64 23.61 5.00
C VAL A 173 -24.78 24.73 3.96
N ASP A 174 -25.93 24.78 3.29
CA ASP A 174 -26.21 25.76 2.24
C ASP A 174 -26.25 27.19 2.79
N GLU A 175 -25.63 28.12 2.05
CA GLU A 175 -25.73 29.55 2.32
C GLU A 175 -27.18 30.05 2.21
N LYS A 176 -27.50 31.11 2.95
CA LYS A 176 -28.77 31.84 2.72
C LYS A 176 -28.83 32.44 1.30
N ASN A 177 -27.68 32.90 0.82
CA ASN A 177 -27.51 33.51 -0.51
C ASN A 177 -26.36 32.79 -1.23
N PRO A 178 -26.60 31.62 -1.83
CA PRO A 178 -25.56 30.86 -2.51
C PRO A 178 -25.11 31.56 -3.80
N PRO A 179 -23.87 31.30 -4.26
CA PRO A 179 -23.44 31.73 -5.59
C PRO A 179 -24.35 31.13 -6.66
N LYS A 180 -24.64 31.90 -7.72
CA LYS A 180 -25.41 31.40 -8.87
C LYS A 180 -24.50 30.50 -9.70
N VAL A 181 -24.80 29.21 -9.69
CA VAL A 181 -24.09 28.17 -10.45
C VAL A 181 -25.11 27.22 -11.08
N ASP A 182 -24.75 26.63 -12.20
CA ASP A 182 -25.53 25.63 -12.92
C ASP A 182 -25.39 24.24 -12.27
N HIS A 183 -24.19 23.94 -11.74
CA HIS A 183 -23.89 22.70 -11.03
C HIS A 183 -23.10 22.96 -9.73
N ASP A 184 -23.33 22.13 -8.73
CA ASP A 184 -22.63 22.15 -7.43
C ASP A 184 -22.10 20.73 -7.16
N TYR A 185 -20.85 20.49 -7.56
CA TYR A 185 -20.17 19.20 -7.49
C TYR A 185 -19.30 19.07 -6.24
N LEU A 186 -19.21 17.85 -5.74
CA LEU A 186 -18.39 17.49 -4.60
C LEU A 186 -17.47 16.31 -4.95
N GLU A 187 -16.18 16.50 -4.67
CA GLU A 187 -15.13 15.50 -4.80
C GLU A 187 -14.53 15.23 -3.42
N VAL A 188 -14.80 14.05 -2.87
CA VAL A 188 -14.20 13.55 -1.63
C VAL A 188 -12.98 12.72 -2.00
N ILE A 189 -11.82 13.26 -1.68
CA ILE A 189 -10.51 12.66 -1.91
C ILE A 189 -10.14 11.82 -0.69
N SER A 190 -9.85 10.54 -0.91
CA SER A 190 -9.43 9.63 0.14
C SER A 190 -8.33 8.68 -0.32
N SER A 191 -7.71 8.04 0.66
CA SER A 191 -6.64 7.06 0.50
C SER A 191 -7.04 5.71 1.08
N TRP A 192 -6.37 4.66 0.59
CA TRP A 192 -6.60 3.28 1.02
C TRP A 192 -5.28 2.54 1.17
N ARG A 193 -5.22 1.68 2.19
CA ARG A 193 -4.09 0.78 2.51
C ARG A 193 -4.48 -0.65 2.15
N ILE A 194 -4.28 -1.04 0.89
CA ILE A 194 -4.82 -2.30 0.33
C ILE A 194 -3.79 -3.43 0.29
N ARG A 195 -2.56 -3.15 -0.17
CA ARG A 195 -1.53 -4.20 -0.37
C ARG A 195 -0.47 -4.22 0.73
N ASN A 196 -0.13 -3.05 1.29
CA ASN A 196 0.91 -2.85 2.29
C ASN A 196 0.47 -1.81 3.34
N ASP A 197 1.31 -1.57 4.35
CA ASP A 197 1.21 -0.52 5.37
C ASP A 197 1.47 0.92 4.86
N ALA A 198 1.35 1.17 3.55
CA ALA A 198 1.40 2.51 2.98
C ALA A 198 0.12 2.75 2.19
N GLU A 199 -0.34 4.01 2.16
CA GLU A 199 -1.43 4.41 1.27
C GLU A 199 -0.99 4.14 -0.17
N ASN A 200 -1.67 3.23 -0.85
CA ASN A 200 -1.23 2.71 -2.15
C ASN A 200 -2.34 2.70 -3.21
N PHE A 201 -3.54 3.12 -2.80
CA PHE A 201 -4.67 3.40 -3.67
C PHE A 201 -5.30 4.70 -3.20
N PHE A 202 -5.81 5.48 -4.15
CA PHE A 202 -6.46 6.75 -3.88
C PHE A 202 -7.78 6.80 -4.63
N SER A 203 -8.77 7.49 -4.08
CA SER A 203 -10.09 7.52 -4.71
C SER A 203 -10.76 8.87 -4.64
N LEU A 204 -11.56 9.14 -5.67
CA LEU A 204 -12.52 10.23 -5.72
C LEU A 204 -13.90 9.62 -5.49
N ASN A 205 -14.62 10.09 -4.49
CA ASN A 205 -15.95 9.60 -4.13
C ASN A 205 -15.98 8.06 -4.00
N GLY A 206 -14.93 7.49 -3.40
CA GLY A 206 -14.81 6.06 -3.11
C GLY A 206 -14.40 5.19 -4.30
N LYS A 207 -14.22 5.77 -5.49
CA LYS A 207 -13.77 5.06 -6.69
C LYS A 207 -12.40 5.55 -7.16
N ALA A 208 -11.55 4.61 -7.55
CA ALA A 208 -10.30 4.92 -8.24
C ALA A 208 -10.51 4.78 -9.75
N TYR A 209 -9.85 5.63 -10.54
CA TYR A 209 -9.87 5.52 -12.00
C TYR A 209 -9.53 4.08 -12.43
N PRO A 210 -10.22 3.47 -13.41
CA PRO A 210 -11.18 4.08 -14.35
C PRO A 210 -12.64 4.14 -13.87
N GLU A 211 -12.92 3.82 -12.61
CA GLU A 211 -14.31 3.74 -12.11
C GLU A 211 -14.85 5.09 -11.57
N THR A 212 -14.06 6.16 -11.69
CA THR A 212 -14.46 7.52 -11.33
C THR A 212 -15.48 8.08 -12.33
N VAL A 213 -16.37 8.96 -11.84
CA VAL A 213 -17.47 9.52 -12.64
C VAL A 213 -17.06 10.91 -13.16
N PRO A 214 -17.11 11.17 -14.48
CA PRO A 214 -16.89 12.49 -15.04
C PRO A 214 -17.94 13.52 -14.59
N LEU A 215 -17.51 14.77 -14.45
CA LEU A 215 -18.35 15.93 -14.17
C LEU A 215 -18.89 16.52 -15.47
N GLU A 216 -20.21 16.53 -15.62
CA GLU A 216 -20.90 16.84 -16.88
C GLU A 216 -21.34 18.30 -16.99
N VAL A 217 -20.85 19.04 -18.00
CA VAL A 217 -21.19 20.46 -18.23
C VAL A 217 -21.58 20.77 -19.67
N ARG A 218 -22.19 21.92 -19.91
CA ARG A 218 -22.33 22.56 -21.22
C ARG A 218 -21.44 23.79 -21.30
N ALA A 219 -21.08 24.17 -22.53
CA ALA A 219 -20.32 25.38 -22.77
C ALA A 219 -21.03 26.61 -22.22
N GLY A 220 -20.29 27.42 -21.46
CA GLY A 220 -20.76 28.64 -20.80
C GLY A 220 -21.34 28.45 -19.40
N GLU A 221 -21.60 27.21 -18.96
CA GLU A 221 -22.09 26.94 -17.60
C GLU A 221 -21.02 27.31 -16.54
N THR A 222 -21.49 27.68 -15.35
CA THR A 222 -20.65 27.96 -14.18
C THR A 222 -20.89 26.89 -13.14
N ILE A 223 -19.84 26.25 -12.66
CA ILE A 223 -19.93 25.20 -11.64
C ILE A 223 -19.28 25.64 -10.34
N ARG A 224 -19.85 25.21 -9.21
CA ARG A 224 -19.15 25.16 -7.93
C ARG A 224 -18.54 23.77 -7.80
N LEU A 225 -17.23 23.70 -7.58
CA LEU A 225 -16.51 22.44 -7.36
C LEU A 225 -15.91 22.47 -5.96
N ARG A 226 -16.39 21.56 -5.10
CA ARG A 226 -15.99 21.41 -3.71
C ARG A 226 -15.04 20.22 -3.59
N PHE A 227 -13.95 20.42 -2.89
CA PHE A 227 -13.00 19.37 -2.54
C PHE A 227 -13.03 19.15 -1.04
N ILE A 228 -13.03 17.88 -0.65
CA ILE A 228 -12.76 17.42 0.71
C ILE A 228 -11.54 16.51 0.62
N ASN A 229 -10.49 16.75 1.38
CA ASN A 229 -9.44 15.77 1.57
C ASN A 229 -9.62 15.08 2.92
N ILE A 230 -9.97 13.79 2.89
CA ILE A 230 -10.14 12.94 4.08
C ILE A 230 -9.09 11.82 4.13
N SER A 231 -8.01 11.96 3.35
CA SER A 231 -6.85 11.07 3.44
C SER A 231 -6.19 11.23 4.80
N GLY A 232 -5.67 10.14 5.37
CA GLY A 232 -5.10 10.14 6.72
C GLY A 232 -3.85 11.02 6.82
N THR A 233 -2.94 10.94 5.84
CA THR A 233 -1.67 11.67 5.87
C THR A 233 -1.35 12.48 4.62
N GLU A 234 -2.00 12.19 3.50
CA GLU A 234 -1.54 12.69 2.20
C GLU A 234 -2.09 14.05 1.78
N PHE A 235 -1.20 14.82 1.15
CA PHE A 235 -1.54 16.08 0.49
C PHE A 235 -1.84 15.82 -0.98
N HIS A 236 -2.87 16.50 -1.50
CA HIS A 236 -3.26 16.36 -2.90
C HIS A 236 -3.14 17.68 -3.65
N THR A 237 -2.54 17.63 -4.84
CA THR A 237 -2.40 18.78 -5.75
C THR A 237 -3.39 18.65 -6.91
N MET A 238 -4.66 18.95 -6.67
CA MET A 238 -5.73 18.72 -7.65
C MET A 238 -5.65 19.74 -8.79
N HIS A 239 -5.36 19.25 -9.99
CA HIS A 239 -5.20 20.02 -11.22
C HIS A 239 -6.38 19.82 -12.18
N LEU A 240 -7.00 20.91 -12.63
CA LEU A 240 -8.04 20.89 -13.66
C LEU A 240 -7.48 21.45 -14.98
N HIS A 241 -7.51 20.64 -16.02
CA HIS A 241 -7.04 21.03 -17.35
C HIS A 241 -7.99 22.04 -18.00
N GLY A 242 -7.45 22.92 -18.86
CA GLY A 242 -8.23 23.83 -19.71
C GLY A 242 -8.94 24.97 -18.98
N HIS A 243 -9.03 24.92 -17.64
CA HIS A 243 -9.83 25.84 -16.84
C HIS A 243 -9.01 26.42 -15.69
N ARG A 244 -9.60 27.40 -15.02
CA ARG A 244 -9.09 27.93 -13.76
C ARG A 244 -10.16 27.81 -12.68
N MET A 245 -9.71 27.47 -11.48
CA MET A 245 -10.50 27.34 -10.27
C MET A 245 -10.31 28.59 -9.41
N ARG A 246 -11.37 29.39 -9.29
CA ARG A 246 -11.37 30.54 -8.39
C ARG A 246 -11.80 30.10 -7.00
N ILE A 247 -10.92 30.21 -6.01
CA ILE A 247 -11.21 29.82 -4.63
C ILE A 247 -12.24 30.80 -4.04
N ILE A 248 -13.31 30.27 -3.44
CA ILE A 248 -14.36 31.06 -2.79
C ILE A 248 -14.52 30.75 -1.30
N ALA A 249 -14.10 29.57 -0.86
CA ALA A 249 -14.07 29.22 0.55
C ALA A 249 -12.96 28.20 0.87
N ARG A 250 -12.47 28.23 2.10
CA ARG A 250 -11.60 27.21 2.70
C ARG A 250 -12.14 26.82 4.07
N ASP A 251 -12.17 25.53 4.35
CA ASP A 251 -12.69 24.95 5.60
C ASP A 251 -14.09 25.49 5.96
N GLY A 252 -14.95 25.57 4.94
CA GLY A 252 -16.29 26.14 5.02
C GLY A 252 -16.38 27.67 5.19
N ASN A 253 -15.26 28.39 5.30
CA ASN A 253 -15.23 29.83 5.50
C ASN A 253 -14.96 30.58 4.18
N PRO A 254 -15.77 31.60 3.81
CA PRO A 254 -15.52 32.42 2.63
C PRO A 254 -14.15 33.11 2.70
N VAL A 255 -13.41 33.08 1.59
CA VAL A 255 -12.14 33.82 1.48
C VAL A 255 -12.39 35.26 1.04
N THR A 256 -11.51 36.18 1.44
CA THR A 256 -11.60 37.61 1.08
C THR A 256 -10.72 37.97 -0.11
N TYR A 257 -9.80 37.10 -0.50
CA TYR A 257 -8.92 37.25 -1.65
C TYR A 257 -9.50 36.60 -2.90
N ASN A 258 -8.95 36.93 -4.06
CA ASN A 258 -9.43 36.44 -5.36
C ASN A 258 -8.36 35.57 -6.04
N ASP A 259 -8.01 34.46 -5.39
CA ASP A 259 -7.01 33.53 -5.91
C ASP A 259 -7.66 32.65 -6.97
N VAL A 260 -6.99 32.57 -8.12
CA VAL A 260 -7.42 31.83 -9.29
C VAL A 260 -6.27 30.95 -9.72
N GLU A 261 -6.41 29.66 -9.49
CA GLU A 261 -5.37 28.66 -9.69
C GLU A 261 -5.86 27.59 -10.67
N ASN A 262 -4.96 26.84 -11.27
CA ASN A 262 -5.31 25.63 -12.02
C ASN A 262 -4.95 24.35 -11.26
N THR A 263 -4.17 24.45 -10.19
CA THR A 263 -3.74 23.33 -9.34
C THR A 263 -3.83 23.75 -7.89
N LEU A 264 -4.62 23.04 -7.10
CA LEU A 264 -4.90 23.37 -5.69
C LEU A 264 -4.21 22.37 -4.77
N LEU A 265 -3.40 22.86 -3.83
CA LEU A 265 -2.91 22.04 -2.72
C LEU A 265 -3.98 21.91 -1.63
N ILE A 266 -4.31 20.67 -1.27
CA ILE A 266 -5.34 20.31 -0.29
C ILE A 266 -4.74 19.33 0.72
N GLY A 267 -4.53 19.77 1.96
CA GLY A 267 -4.01 18.92 3.04
C GLY A 267 -5.10 18.09 3.73
N PRO A 268 -4.72 17.08 4.54
CA PRO A 268 -5.65 16.27 5.31
C PRO A 268 -6.64 17.11 6.15
N GLY A 269 -7.92 16.77 6.09
CA GLY A 269 -9.01 17.47 6.79
C GLY A 269 -9.46 18.78 6.14
N GLN A 270 -8.75 19.29 5.14
CA GLN A 270 -9.11 20.58 4.53
C GLN A 270 -10.26 20.45 3.53
N THR A 271 -11.06 21.51 3.44
CA THR A 271 -12.06 21.67 2.40
C THR A 271 -11.80 22.93 1.57
N ILE A 272 -12.00 22.85 0.25
CA ILE A 272 -11.84 24.01 -0.64
C ILE A 272 -13.03 24.04 -1.60
N ASP A 273 -13.72 25.18 -1.63
CA ASP A 273 -14.78 25.43 -2.60
C ASP A 273 -14.29 26.41 -3.66
N THR A 274 -14.59 26.08 -4.92
CA THR A 274 -14.16 26.87 -6.06
C THR A 274 -15.31 27.18 -7.00
N ILE A 275 -15.14 28.23 -7.81
CA ILE A 275 -15.98 28.51 -8.97
C ILE A 275 -15.16 28.30 -10.23
N VAL A 276 -15.69 27.49 -11.14
CA VAL A 276 -15.12 27.22 -12.46
C VAL A 276 -16.14 27.62 -13.52
N LYS A 277 -15.69 28.32 -14.55
CA LYS A 277 -16.50 28.64 -15.72
C LYS A 277 -16.12 27.71 -16.87
N ALA A 278 -17.09 27.03 -17.47
CA ALA A 278 -16.89 26.13 -18.60
C ALA A 278 -16.75 26.93 -19.92
N ASP A 279 -15.71 27.75 -20.04
CA ASP A 279 -15.45 28.62 -21.19
C ASP A 279 -14.25 28.19 -22.06
N ALA A 280 -13.69 27.00 -21.80
CA ALA A 280 -12.70 26.37 -22.65
C ALA A 280 -13.33 25.82 -23.95
N ASN A 281 -12.48 25.39 -24.89
CA ASN A 281 -12.94 24.65 -26.05
C ASN A 281 -13.68 23.37 -25.60
N PRO A 282 -14.93 23.11 -26.05
CA PRO A 282 -15.68 21.94 -25.62
C PRO A 282 -14.93 20.63 -25.90
N GLY A 283 -14.83 19.78 -24.88
CA GLY A 283 -14.19 18.47 -24.93
C GLY A 283 -14.17 17.80 -23.56
N THR A 284 -13.35 16.75 -23.40
CA THR A 284 -13.07 16.14 -22.09
C THR A 284 -11.76 16.70 -21.53
N TRP A 285 -11.83 17.32 -20.36
CA TRP A 285 -10.69 17.94 -19.68
C TRP A 285 -10.41 17.22 -18.36
N LEU A 286 -9.20 16.69 -18.17
CA LEU A 286 -8.88 15.93 -16.96
C LEU A 286 -8.90 16.79 -15.70
N LEU A 287 -9.39 16.19 -14.62
CA LEU A 287 -9.26 16.64 -13.24
C LEU A 287 -8.50 15.55 -12.49
N HIS A 288 -7.27 15.82 -12.06
CA HIS A 288 -6.46 14.79 -11.41
C HIS A 288 -5.48 15.36 -10.37
N CYS A 289 -5.01 14.51 -9.46
CA CYS A 289 -3.92 14.89 -8.57
C CYS A 289 -2.60 14.97 -9.34
N HIS A 290 -1.76 15.98 -9.06
CA HIS A 290 -0.45 16.17 -9.69
C HIS A 290 0.71 15.60 -8.85
N VAL A 291 0.39 14.79 -7.83
CA VAL A 291 1.33 13.84 -7.23
C VAL A 291 1.22 12.53 -8.02
N LEU A 292 2.29 12.14 -8.72
CA LEU A 292 2.25 11.04 -9.70
C LEU A 292 1.81 9.71 -9.09
N ASP A 293 2.25 9.41 -7.88
CA ASP A 293 1.90 8.16 -7.18
C ASP A 293 0.40 8.10 -6.85
N HIS A 294 -0.26 9.26 -6.73
CA HIS A 294 -1.71 9.34 -6.47
C HIS A 294 -2.55 9.10 -7.73
N MET A 295 -1.90 8.98 -8.90
CA MET A 295 -2.49 8.61 -10.19
C MET A 295 -2.26 7.13 -10.53
N MET A 296 -2.03 6.30 -9.51
CA MET A 296 -1.76 4.86 -9.65
C MET A 296 -2.72 4.02 -8.81
N ASN A 297 -2.95 2.79 -9.27
CA ASN A 297 -3.66 1.74 -8.53
C ASN A 297 -2.64 0.65 -8.15
N GLY A 298 -2.13 0.68 -6.92
CA GLY A 298 -1.13 -0.30 -6.48
C GLY A 298 0.12 -0.32 -7.37
N ASN A 299 0.69 0.86 -7.61
CA ASN A 299 1.86 1.13 -8.47
C ASN A 299 1.64 0.92 -9.98
N VAL A 300 0.39 0.82 -10.43
CA VAL A 300 0.06 0.72 -11.87
C VAL A 300 -0.67 1.99 -12.33
N MET A 301 -0.13 2.63 -13.36
CA MET A 301 -0.74 3.78 -14.03
C MET A 301 -1.48 3.34 -15.31
N PRO A 302 -2.59 3.99 -15.71
CA PRO A 302 -3.36 4.98 -14.96
C PRO A 302 -4.19 4.37 -13.82
N GLY A 303 -4.43 5.15 -12.77
CA GLY A 303 -5.25 4.79 -11.63
C GLY A 303 -5.52 5.97 -10.70
N GLY A 304 -6.08 5.71 -9.53
CA GLY A 304 -6.16 6.68 -8.45
C GLY A 304 -7.07 7.88 -8.73
N LEU A 305 -6.58 9.08 -8.35
CA LEU A 305 -7.29 10.36 -8.39
C LEU A 305 -7.29 10.97 -9.80
N ILE A 306 -8.04 10.36 -10.71
CA ILE A 306 -8.27 10.88 -12.06
C ILE A 306 -9.78 10.87 -12.32
N THR A 307 -10.33 12.00 -12.70
CA THR A 307 -11.65 12.13 -13.35
C THR A 307 -11.56 13.16 -14.48
N ALA A 308 -12.69 13.62 -15.00
CA ALA A 308 -12.72 14.67 -16.01
C ALA A 308 -13.91 15.61 -15.86
N LEU A 309 -13.76 16.82 -16.35
CA LEU A 309 -14.85 17.72 -16.73
C LEU A 309 -15.20 17.47 -18.20
N HIS A 310 -16.35 16.86 -18.47
CA HIS A 310 -16.81 16.51 -19.81
C HIS A 310 -17.88 17.47 -20.33
N TYR A 311 -17.67 18.00 -21.52
CA TYR A 311 -18.65 18.85 -22.20
C TYR A 311 -19.66 17.98 -22.96
N ARG A 312 -20.93 18.06 -22.56
CA ARG A 312 -22.03 17.31 -23.19
C ARG A 312 -22.08 17.56 -24.69
N GLY A 313 -22.22 16.48 -25.44
CA GLY A 313 -22.26 16.51 -26.91
C GLY A 313 -20.90 16.47 -27.58
N THR A 314 -19.81 16.31 -26.81
CA THR A 314 -18.47 16.01 -27.34
C THR A 314 -18.15 14.52 -27.14
N PRO A 315 -17.19 13.94 -27.90
CA PRO A 315 -16.78 12.56 -27.66
C PRO A 315 -16.16 12.41 -26.26
N ASP A 316 -16.60 11.42 -25.49
CA ASP A 316 -15.93 11.06 -24.24
C ASP A 316 -14.62 10.35 -24.54
N THR A 317 -13.51 11.08 -24.42
CA THR A 317 -12.16 10.56 -24.65
C THR A 317 -11.51 10.01 -23.39
N MET A 318 -12.21 9.94 -22.25
CA MET A 318 -11.63 9.44 -20.99
C MET A 318 -11.20 7.98 -21.11
N ALA A 319 -11.97 7.15 -21.81
CA ALA A 319 -11.60 5.76 -22.10
C ALA A 319 -10.31 5.61 -22.96
N SER A 320 -9.88 6.66 -23.66
CA SER A 320 -8.63 6.64 -24.43
C SER A 320 -7.38 6.98 -23.59
N LEU A 321 -7.58 7.42 -22.34
CA LEU A 321 -6.50 7.79 -21.43
C LEU A 321 -5.57 6.60 -21.14
N ASP A 322 -6.11 5.39 -21.02
CA ASP A 322 -5.34 4.15 -20.86
C ASP A 322 -4.32 3.98 -21.97
N THR A 323 -4.70 4.29 -23.22
CA THR A 323 -3.79 4.18 -24.37
C THR A 323 -2.74 5.30 -24.36
N ALA A 324 -3.13 6.51 -23.96
CA ALA A 324 -2.25 7.68 -23.96
C ALA A 324 -1.19 7.65 -22.85
N MET A 325 -1.52 7.16 -21.66
CA MET A 325 -0.61 7.08 -20.52
C MET A 325 0.20 5.78 -20.46
N GLY A 326 0.28 5.06 -21.59
CA GLY A 326 1.05 3.82 -21.68
C GLY A 326 0.47 2.68 -20.83
N GLY A 327 -0.81 2.76 -20.46
CA GLY A 327 -1.55 1.76 -19.72
C GLY A 327 -1.57 0.45 -20.50
N THR A 328 -0.63 -0.43 -20.19
CA THR A 328 -0.68 -1.81 -20.65
C THR A 328 -1.95 -2.43 -20.07
N SER A 329 -2.82 -2.90 -20.97
CA SER A 329 -4.07 -3.63 -20.71
C SER A 329 -4.14 -4.27 -19.32
N HIS A 330 -5.21 -3.96 -18.59
CA HIS A 330 -5.60 -4.54 -17.31
C HIS A 330 -5.37 -6.06 -17.27
N GLY A 331 -4.24 -6.46 -16.69
CA GLY A 331 -3.81 -7.85 -16.60
C GLY A 331 -2.76 -7.96 -15.50
N SER A 332 -3.23 -8.09 -14.25
CA SER A 332 -2.57 -8.89 -13.20
C SER A 332 -1.04 -8.83 -13.12
N ARG A 333 -0.42 -7.64 -13.12
CA ARG A 333 1.01 -7.48 -12.79
C ARG A 333 1.24 -7.29 -11.29
N GLY A 334 0.70 -8.20 -10.50
CA GLY A 334 1.06 -8.34 -9.08
C GLY A 334 2.27 -9.26 -8.86
N GLN A 335 2.76 -9.95 -9.90
CA GLN A 335 3.82 -10.97 -9.82
C GLN A 335 4.61 -11.01 -11.13
N LEU A 336 5.90 -11.31 -11.06
CA LEU A 336 6.68 -11.62 -12.27
C LEU A 336 6.18 -12.95 -12.87
N PRO A 337 5.90 -13.02 -14.19
CA PRO A 337 5.45 -14.27 -14.80
C PRO A 337 6.40 -15.42 -14.50
N PHE A 338 5.87 -16.58 -14.10
CA PHE A 338 6.64 -17.77 -13.72
C PHE A 338 7.84 -18.07 -14.64
N TRP A 339 7.61 -18.08 -15.96
CA TRP A 339 8.67 -18.35 -16.93
C TRP A 339 9.73 -17.26 -17.01
N SER A 340 9.36 -16.00 -16.80
CA SER A 340 10.29 -14.88 -16.70
C SER A 340 11.14 -15.01 -15.44
N THR A 341 10.52 -15.30 -14.29
CA THR A 341 11.23 -15.50 -13.03
C THR A 341 12.22 -16.64 -13.11
N ILE A 342 11.82 -17.77 -13.68
CA ILE A 342 12.69 -18.94 -13.88
C ILE A 342 13.86 -18.61 -14.80
N LEU A 343 13.60 -17.91 -15.91
CA LEU A 343 14.65 -17.51 -16.84
C LEU A 343 15.67 -16.59 -16.15
N LEU A 344 15.19 -15.64 -15.36
CA LEU A 344 16.04 -14.70 -14.63
C LEU A 344 16.84 -15.39 -13.50
N GLY A 345 16.23 -16.30 -12.74
CA GLY A 345 16.93 -17.14 -11.77
C GLY A 345 17.96 -18.06 -12.43
N CYS A 346 17.68 -18.57 -13.64
CA CYS A 346 18.64 -19.30 -14.45
C CYS A 346 19.83 -18.42 -14.86
N ILE A 347 19.56 -17.19 -15.30
CA ILE A 347 20.62 -16.21 -15.64
C ILE A 347 21.52 -15.96 -14.42
N ALA A 348 20.93 -15.73 -13.25
CA ALA A 348 21.67 -15.52 -12.00
C ALA A 348 22.55 -16.73 -11.61
N GLY A 349 22.07 -17.97 -11.83
CA GLY A 349 22.88 -19.17 -11.60
C GLY A 349 23.99 -19.37 -12.66
N VAL A 350 23.74 -18.99 -13.91
CA VAL A 350 24.69 -19.16 -15.04
C VAL A 350 25.89 -18.20 -14.93
N THR A 351 25.78 -17.08 -14.22
CA THR A 351 26.92 -16.16 -14.07
C THR A 351 28.12 -16.80 -13.37
N ILE A 352 27.95 -17.90 -12.62
CA ILE A 352 29.05 -18.67 -12.03
C ILE A 352 30.08 -19.13 -13.07
N PHE A 353 29.63 -19.40 -14.30
CA PHE A 353 30.50 -19.83 -15.38
C PHE A 353 31.45 -18.72 -15.86
N LEU A 354 31.17 -17.45 -15.53
CA LEU A 354 32.07 -16.33 -15.86
C LEU A 354 33.37 -16.39 -15.05
N GLY A 355 33.34 -16.94 -13.83
CA GLY A 355 34.52 -17.04 -12.97
C GLY A 355 35.41 -18.27 -13.25
N LEU A 356 34.83 -19.36 -13.74
CA LEU A 356 35.53 -20.64 -13.94
C LEU A 356 36.71 -20.62 -14.94
N PRO A 357 36.69 -19.83 -16.04
CA PRO A 357 37.81 -19.72 -16.96
C PRO A 357 39.13 -19.27 -16.30
N VAL A 358 39.09 -18.62 -15.13
CA VAL A 358 40.29 -18.25 -14.38
C VAL A 358 41.16 -19.47 -14.02
N ALA A 359 40.57 -20.67 -13.87
CA ALA A 359 41.32 -21.92 -13.67
C ALA A 359 42.31 -22.23 -14.81
N LYS A 360 42.14 -21.61 -15.98
CA LYS A 360 43.02 -21.76 -17.15
C LYS A 360 44.11 -20.69 -17.22
N ILE A 361 43.97 -19.60 -16.49
CA ILE A 361 44.89 -18.46 -16.51
C ILE A 361 45.98 -18.71 -15.48
N ARG A 362 47.23 -18.89 -15.95
CA ARG A 362 48.35 -19.28 -15.07
C ARG A 362 48.88 -18.17 -14.15
N ARG A 363 48.50 -16.90 -14.37
CA ARG A 363 48.94 -15.74 -13.56
C ARG A 363 47.88 -14.64 -13.54
N VAL A 364 47.01 -14.64 -12.52
CA VAL A 364 46.17 -13.47 -12.21
C VAL A 364 46.86 -12.65 -11.13
N ALA A 365 46.90 -11.33 -11.30
CA ALA A 365 47.52 -10.43 -10.32
C ALA A 365 46.75 -10.50 -8.98
N PRO A 366 47.43 -10.68 -7.84
CA PRO A 366 46.79 -10.76 -6.52
C PRO A 366 45.90 -9.55 -6.18
N GLN A 367 46.27 -8.36 -6.68
CA GLN A 367 45.51 -7.12 -6.53
C GLN A 367 44.15 -7.19 -7.23
N VAL A 368 44.08 -7.80 -8.41
CA VAL A 368 42.83 -7.96 -9.17
C VAL A 368 41.89 -8.92 -8.45
N MET A 369 42.43 -10.01 -7.91
CA MET A 369 41.64 -10.96 -7.11
C MET A 369 41.12 -10.29 -5.83
N ALA A 370 41.95 -9.50 -5.14
CA ALA A 370 41.55 -8.76 -3.96
C ALA A 370 40.44 -7.73 -4.28
N PHE A 371 40.59 -6.99 -5.39
CA PHE A 371 39.60 -6.02 -5.85
C PHE A 371 38.25 -6.67 -6.16
N LEU A 372 38.23 -7.70 -7.01
CA LEU A 372 37.00 -8.36 -7.45
C LEU A 372 36.28 -9.07 -6.29
N ASN A 373 37.05 -9.71 -5.40
CA ASN A 373 36.50 -10.32 -4.18
C ASN A 373 35.85 -9.24 -3.30
N SER A 374 36.54 -8.14 -3.03
CA SER A 374 35.99 -7.05 -2.22
C SER A 374 34.81 -6.35 -2.88
N LEU A 375 34.79 -6.21 -4.21
CA LEU A 375 33.64 -5.69 -4.97
C LEU A 375 32.39 -6.54 -4.72
N ALA A 376 32.50 -7.86 -4.84
CA ALA A 376 31.40 -8.77 -4.53
C ALA A 376 30.96 -8.70 -3.05
N VAL A 377 31.91 -8.58 -2.11
CA VAL A 377 31.57 -8.35 -0.69
C VAL A 377 30.74 -7.07 -0.51
N GLY A 378 31.10 -5.98 -1.19
CA GLY A 378 30.35 -4.73 -1.16
C GLY A 378 28.90 -4.88 -1.64
N VAL A 379 28.69 -5.60 -2.74
CA VAL A 379 27.34 -5.92 -3.27
C VAL A 379 26.56 -6.76 -2.27
N LEU A 380 27.16 -7.82 -1.71
CA LEU A 380 26.51 -8.69 -0.73
C LEU A 380 26.13 -7.96 0.56
N PHE A 381 26.94 -6.99 1.02
CA PHE A 381 26.60 -6.18 2.20
C PHE A 381 25.31 -5.38 1.99
N PHE A 382 25.13 -4.81 0.80
CA PHE A 382 23.90 -4.10 0.46
C PHE A 382 22.70 -5.06 0.44
N LEU A 383 22.82 -6.17 -0.29
CA LEU A 383 21.75 -7.19 -0.37
C LEU A 383 21.37 -7.75 1.00
N LEU A 384 22.34 -7.92 1.91
CA LEU A 384 22.08 -8.42 3.26
C LEU A 384 21.10 -7.51 4.00
N PHE A 385 21.32 -6.18 3.91
CA PHE A 385 20.42 -5.22 4.56
C PHE A 385 19.01 -5.31 3.98
N ASP A 386 18.91 -5.38 2.66
CA ASP A 386 17.63 -5.39 1.95
C ASP A 386 16.84 -6.69 2.19
N VAL A 387 17.52 -7.84 2.16
CA VAL A 387 16.91 -9.15 2.47
C VAL A 387 16.44 -9.22 3.92
N ILE A 388 17.23 -8.71 4.89
CA ILE A 388 16.82 -8.68 6.30
C ILE A 388 15.61 -7.76 6.48
N LYS A 389 15.61 -6.58 5.84
CA LYS A 389 14.48 -5.65 5.88
C LYS A 389 13.21 -6.34 5.40
N GLN A 390 13.24 -6.96 4.22
CA GLN A 390 12.09 -7.66 3.66
C GLN A 390 11.64 -8.85 4.53
N ALA A 391 12.59 -9.62 5.09
CA ALA A 391 12.28 -10.72 5.99
C ALA A 391 11.62 -10.26 7.30
N SER A 392 11.86 -9.02 7.71
CA SER A 392 11.32 -8.44 8.94
C SER A 392 9.92 -7.84 8.77
N GLU A 393 9.51 -7.49 7.55
CA GLU A 393 8.19 -6.87 7.28
C GLU A 393 7.03 -7.72 7.80
N PRO A 394 6.90 -9.03 7.48
CA PRO A 394 5.79 -9.84 7.99
C PRO A 394 5.74 -9.95 9.52
N ILE A 395 6.89 -9.84 10.19
CA ILE A 395 6.99 -9.91 11.65
C ILE A 395 6.49 -8.60 12.25
N GLN A 396 6.85 -7.46 11.65
CA GLN A 396 6.37 -6.15 12.07
C GLN A 396 4.86 -6.04 11.88
N ASP A 397 4.33 -6.54 10.76
CA ASP A 397 2.89 -6.58 10.48
C ASP A 397 2.14 -7.42 11.52
N ALA A 398 2.63 -8.64 11.80
CA ALA A 398 2.04 -9.50 12.81
C ALA A 398 2.10 -8.89 14.23
N LEU A 399 3.18 -8.18 14.57
CA LEU A 399 3.28 -7.46 15.84
C LEU A 399 2.26 -6.33 15.94
N ARG A 400 2.11 -5.51 14.89
CA ARG A 400 1.15 -4.41 14.84
C ARG A 400 -0.29 -4.94 14.93
N ASN A 401 -0.61 -6.02 14.23
CA ASN A 401 -1.91 -6.68 14.27
C ASN A 401 -2.24 -7.26 15.66
N ALA A 402 -1.25 -7.85 16.35
CA ALA A 402 -1.42 -8.31 17.71
C ALA A 402 -1.62 -7.14 18.70
N GLN A 403 -0.94 -6.01 18.49
CA GLN A 403 -1.07 -4.81 19.31
C GLN A 403 -2.40 -4.07 19.13
N SER A 404 -2.98 -4.11 17.92
CA SER A 404 -4.28 -3.52 17.62
C SER A 404 -5.48 -4.40 18.03
N GLY A 405 -5.23 -5.59 18.59
CA GLY A 405 -6.28 -6.52 19.05
C GLY A 405 -6.98 -7.29 17.93
N GLY A 406 -6.55 -7.14 16.67
CA GLY A 406 -7.14 -7.77 15.49
C GLY A 406 -6.42 -9.05 15.01
N GLY A 407 -5.19 -9.31 15.45
CA GLY A 407 -4.37 -10.44 15.02
C GLY A 407 -4.10 -11.47 16.12
N ASP A 408 -3.73 -12.70 15.73
CA ASP A 408 -3.30 -13.75 16.66
C ASP A 408 -1.87 -13.45 17.17
N PRO A 409 -1.65 -13.21 18.47
CA PRO A 409 -0.30 -12.99 19.01
C PRO A 409 0.66 -14.16 18.77
N ASN A 410 0.13 -15.38 18.54
CA ASN A 410 0.94 -16.54 18.21
C ASN A 410 1.55 -16.45 16.81
N GLU A 411 0.94 -15.70 15.89
CA GLU A 411 1.48 -15.49 14.55
C GLU A 411 2.80 -14.70 14.61
N PHE A 412 2.82 -13.60 15.37
CA PHE A 412 4.04 -12.84 15.65
C PHE A 412 5.14 -13.71 16.25
N ILE A 413 4.82 -14.48 17.29
CA ILE A 413 5.77 -15.38 17.95
C ILE A 413 6.30 -16.42 16.97
N THR A 414 5.42 -17.00 16.15
CA THR A 414 5.79 -18.03 15.16
C THR A 414 6.73 -17.45 14.10
N LEU A 415 6.40 -16.30 13.51
CA LEU A 415 7.24 -15.65 12.51
C LEU A 415 8.59 -15.21 13.09
N LEU A 416 8.60 -14.70 14.33
CA LEU A 416 9.84 -14.36 15.03
C LEU A 416 10.72 -15.58 15.29
N LEU A 417 10.13 -16.70 15.74
CA LEU A 417 10.87 -17.95 15.94
C LEU A 417 11.41 -18.49 14.61
N VAL A 418 10.63 -18.41 13.54
CA VAL A 418 11.05 -18.83 12.20
C VAL A 418 12.17 -17.93 11.68
N PHE A 419 12.12 -16.63 11.93
CA PHE A 419 13.18 -15.69 11.58
C PHE A 419 14.49 -16.05 12.29
N VAL A 420 14.44 -16.22 13.61
CA VAL A 420 15.61 -16.58 14.41
C VAL A 420 16.15 -17.95 14.00
N MET A 421 15.28 -18.92 13.77
CA MET A 421 15.65 -20.25 13.32
C MET A 421 16.28 -20.21 11.93
N GLY A 422 15.65 -19.56 10.95
CA GLY A 422 16.14 -19.46 9.58
C GLY A 422 17.48 -18.75 9.51
N LEU A 423 17.65 -17.64 10.23
CA LEU A 423 18.93 -16.93 10.33
C LEU A 423 20.00 -17.78 11.02
N SER A 424 19.64 -18.49 12.11
CA SER A 424 20.57 -19.35 12.84
C SER A 424 20.98 -20.57 12.01
N VAL A 425 20.05 -21.21 11.30
CA VAL A 425 20.34 -22.33 10.40
C VAL A 425 21.18 -21.86 9.21
N GLY A 426 20.84 -20.71 8.63
CA GLY A 426 21.62 -20.10 7.54
C GLY A 426 23.05 -19.75 7.97
N LEU A 427 23.24 -19.23 9.18
CA LEU A 427 24.57 -18.84 9.68
C LEU A 427 25.36 -20.03 10.26
N VAL A 428 24.78 -20.74 11.24
CA VAL A 428 25.43 -21.81 12.01
C VAL A 428 25.43 -23.12 11.23
N GLY A 429 24.32 -23.45 10.56
CA GLY A 429 24.20 -24.65 9.73
C GLY A 429 25.20 -24.67 8.58
N LEU A 430 25.40 -23.53 7.90
CA LEU A 430 26.47 -23.43 6.90
C LEU A 430 27.86 -23.46 7.52
N VAL A 431 28.14 -22.81 8.65
CA VAL A 431 29.48 -22.86 9.27
C VAL A 431 29.87 -24.28 9.70
N TYR A 432 29.00 -24.97 10.44
CA TYR A 432 29.30 -26.31 10.96
C TYR A 432 29.14 -27.39 9.89
N GLY A 433 28.10 -27.29 9.06
CA GLY A 433 27.86 -28.20 7.95
C GLY A 433 29.00 -28.13 6.93
N THR A 434 29.37 -26.93 6.48
CA THR A 434 30.45 -26.75 5.49
C THR A 434 31.81 -27.10 6.08
N ARG A 435 32.14 -26.76 7.33
CA ARG A 435 33.42 -27.16 7.93
C ARG A 435 33.54 -28.67 8.14
N SER A 436 32.48 -29.32 8.62
CA SER A 436 32.47 -30.77 8.82
C SER A 436 32.52 -31.51 7.48
N PHE A 437 31.78 -31.00 6.50
CA PHE A 437 31.78 -31.50 5.13
C PHE A 437 33.15 -31.31 4.47
N ILE A 438 33.73 -30.12 4.48
CA ILE A 438 35.07 -29.85 3.92
C ILE A 438 36.16 -30.66 4.63
N ARG A 439 36.07 -30.87 5.95
CA ARG A 439 37.05 -31.69 6.68
C ARG A 439 36.98 -33.15 6.25
N GLY A 440 35.78 -33.75 6.29
CA GLY A 440 35.59 -35.13 5.84
C GLY A 440 35.90 -35.31 4.36
N ALA A 441 35.64 -34.28 3.55
CA ALA A 441 35.89 -34.31 2.14
C ALA A 441 37.37 -34.03 1.79
N LYS A 442 38.12 -33.24 2.57
CA LYS A 442 39.60 -33.16 2.47
C LYS A 442 40.27 -34.48 2.87
N GLU A 443 39.75 -35.14 3.91
CA GLU A 443 40.20 -36.47 4.32
C GLU A 443 39.90 -37.52 3.24
N ALA A 444 38.74 -37.44 2.57
CA ALA A 444 38.37 -38.35 1.48
C ALA A 444 39.04 -38.04 0.12
N ALA A 445 39.29 -36.75 -0.18
CA ALA A 445 39.84 -36.28 -1.45
C ALA A 445 41.36 -36.41 -1.57
N GLY A 446 42.08 -36.47 -0.44
CA GLY A 446 43.54 -36.36 -0.40
C GLY A 446 44.04 -35.04 -1.01
N HIS A 447 45.29 -35.02 -1.51
CA HIS A 447 45.91 -33.83 -2.13
C HIS A 447 45.38 -33.50 -3.55
N SER A 448 44.24 -34.05 -3.97
CA SER A 448 43.72 -33.87 -5.34
C SER A 448 43.01 -32.51 -5.50
N PRO A 449 43.54 -31.59 -6.33
CA PRO A 449 42.91 -30.28 -6.52
C PRO A 449 41.54 -30.35 -7.19
N LEU A 450 41.29 -31.38 -8.00
CA LEU A 450 40.01 -31.63 -8.67
C LEU A 450 38.93 -32.04 -7.65
N ALA A 451 39.27 -32.93 -6.72
CA ALA A 451 38.33 -33.34 -5.69
C ALA A 451 38.00 -32.18 -4.74
N LEU A 452 39.00 -31.39 -4.34
CA LEU A 452 38.78 -30.19 -3.52
C LEU A 452 37.88 -29.15 -4.22
N SER A 453 38.06 -28.94 -5.53
CA SER A 453 37.21 -28.04 -6.33
C SER A 453 35.75 -28.52 -6.43
N LEU A 454 35.51 -29.83 -6.58
CA LEU A 454 34.14 -30.39 -6.59
C LEU A 454 33.43 -30.24 -5.24
N ILE A 455 34.16 -30.41 -4.14
CA ILE A 455 33.63 -30.22 -2.78
C ILE A 455 33.22 -28.77 -2.57
N ILE A 456 34.06 -27.83 -3.01
CA ILE A 456 33.76 -26.39 -2.97
C ILE A 456 32.54 -26.08 -3.83
N ALA A 457 32.45 -26.62 -5.05
CA ALA A 457 31.30 -26.44 -5.93
C ALA A 457 29.99 -26.98 -5.30
N LEU A 458 30.04 -28.10 -4.56
CA LEU A 458 28.85 -28.63 -3.87
C LEU A 458 28.42 -27.73 -2.70
N GLY A 459 29.38 -27.24 -1.91
CA GLY A 459 29.11 -26.27 -0.85
C GLY A 459 28.49 -24.99 -1.42
N ILE A 460 29.00 -24.53 -2.56
CA ILE A 460 28.49 -23.39 -3.30
C ILE A 460 27.05 -23.65 -3.80
N GLY A 461 26.81 -24.82 -4.39
CA GLY A 461 25.46 -25.22 -4.82
C GLY A 461 24.41 -25.15 -3.70
N MET A 462 24.76 -25.46 -2.46
CA MET A 462 23.80 -25.41 -1.35
C MET A 462 23.38 -24.00 -0.94
N HIS A 463 24.26 -22.99 -0.97
CA HIS A 463 23.82 -21.61 -0.71
C HIS A 463 23.10 -21.02 -1.92
N ASN A 464 23.53 -21.36 -3.14
CA ASN A 464 22.87 -20.92 -4.37
C ASN A 464 21.42 -21.39 -4.44
N PHE A 465 21.11 -22.55 -3.84
CA PHE A 465 19.73 -22.97 -3.64
C PHE A 465 18.91 -21.99 -2.77
N ALA A 466 19.47 -21.52 -1.65
CA ALA A 466 18.80 -20.55 -0.77
C ALA A 466 18.58 -19.19 -1.45
N GLU A 467 19.54 -18.75 -2.28
CA GLU A 467 19.40 -17.56 -3.13
C GLU A 467 18.27 -17.72 -4.16
N GLY A 468 18.20 -18.90 -4.78
CA GLY A 468 17.11 -19.27 -5.66
C GLY A 468 15.75 -19.16 -4.96
N LEU A 469 15.63 -19.74 -3.75
CA LEU A 469 14.41 -19.66 -2.95
C LEU A 469 13.97 -18.22 -2.70
N ALA A 470 14.92 -17.33 -2.36
CA ALA A 470 14.66 -15.92 -2.14
C ALA A 470 14.16 -15.22 -3.42
N ILE A 471 14.82 -15.42 -4.57
CA ILE A 471 14.36 -14.87 -5.87
C ILE A 471 12.92 -15.33 -6.18
N GLY A 472 12.67 -16.63 -6.02
CA GLY A 472 11.36 -17.23 -6.30
C GLY A 472 10.25 -16.66 -5.41
N GLN A 473 10.51 -16.51 -4.10
CA GLN A 473 9.57 -15.91 -3.16
C GLN A 473 9.30 -14.45 -3.50
N SER A 474 10.33 -13.63 -3.63
CA SER A 474 10.18 -12.20 -3.91
C SER A 474 9.38 -11.95 -5.19
N ALA A 475 9.62 -12.75 -6.23
CA ALA A 475 8.87 -12.67 -7.48
C ALA A 475 7.39 -13.09 -7.32
N ALA A 476 7.11 -14.11 -6.52
CA ALA A 476 5.78 -14.64 -6.31
C ALA A 476 4.95 -13.83 -5.29
N THR A 477 5.58 -13.10 -4.38
CA THR A 477 4.91 -12.18 -3.46
C THR A 477 4.70 -10.78 -4.04
N GLY A 478 5.18 -10.52 -5.26
CA GLY A 478 5.06 -9.23 -5.92
C GLY A 478 6.10 -8.19 -5.50
N ALA A 479 7.13 -8.59 -4.76
CA ALA A 479 8.31 -7.78 -4.48
C ALA A 479 9.25 -7.75 -5.71
N ILE A 480 8.75 -7.15 -6.81
CA ILE A 480 9.40 -7.18 -8.12
C ILE A 480 10.77 -6.49 -8.09
N GLN A 481 10.86 -5.33 -7.44
CA GLN A 481 12.12 -4.60 -7.23
C GLN A 481 13.17 -5.47 -6.54
N LEU A 482 12.79 -6.07 -5.40
CA LEU A 482 13.66 -6.97 -4.66
C LEU A 482 14.04 -8.19 -5.50
N ALA A 483 13.11 -8.78 -6.25
CA ALA A 483 13.41 -9.92 -7.12
C ALA A 483 14.50 -9.57 -8.15
N TYR A 484 14.37 -8.44 -8.84
CA TYR A 484 15.39 -7.97 -9.80
C TYR A 484 16.72 -7.62 -9.11
N MET A 485 16.67 -6.99 -7.94
CA MET A 485 17.84 -6.69 -7.13
C MET A 485 18.58 -7.97 -6.75
N LEU A 486 17.88 -8.99 -6.26
CA LEU A 486 18.45 -10.30 -5.92
C LEU A 486 19.04 -10.99 -7.15
N ILE A 487 18.35 -10.96 -8.31
CA ILE A 487 18.87 -11.55 -9.56
C ILE A 487 20.18 -10.91 -9.98
N ILE A 488 20.26 -9.57 -9.98
CA ILE A 488 21.47 -8.84 -10.39
C ILE A 488 22.58 -9.04 -9.36
N GLY A 489 22.24 -8.86 -8.08
CA GLY A 489 23.15 -8.97 -6.95
C GLY A 489 23.78 -10.36 -6.80
N PHE A 490 22.95 -11.41 -6.80
CA PHE A 490 23.41 -12.80 -6.78
C PHE A 490 24.13 -13.15 -8.09
N GLY A 491 23.65 -12.66 -9.24
CA GLY A 491 24.37 -12.83 -10.50
C GLY A 491 25.82 -12.30 -10.44
N LEU A 492 26.02 -11.10 -9.92
CA LEU A 492 27.36 -10.51 -9.75
C LEU A 492 28.22 -11.29 -8.75
N HIS A 493 27.63 -11.74 -7.64
CA HIS A 493 28.33 -12.54 -6.64
C HIS A 493 28.72 -13.92 -7.16
N ASN A 494 27.81 -14.65 -7.80
CA ASN A 494 28.03 -16.00 -8.34
C ASN A 494 29.19 -16.03 -9.33
N ALA A 495 29.35 -14.98 -10.13
CA ALA A 495 30.52 -14.82 -10.99
C ALA A 495 31.85 -14.89 -10.21
N THR A 496 31.91 -14.33 -9.00
CA THR A 496 33.09 -14.38 -8.14
C THR A 496 33.27 -15.72 -7.42
N GLU A 497 32.21 -16.47 -7.20
CA GLU A 497 32.28 -17.83 -6.64
C GLU A 497 32.89 -18.84 -7.61
N GLY A 498 32.69 -18.61 -8.92
CA GLY A 498 33.42 -19.31 -9.96
C GLY A 498 34.94 -19.21 -9.78
N PHE A 499 35.46 -18.10 -9.24
CA PHE A 499 36.88 -18.00 -8.86
C PHE A 499 37.23 -18.90 -7.68
N GLY A 500 36.35 -19.00 -6.68
CA GLY A 500 36.51 -19.89 -5.51
C GLY A 500 36.60 -21.36 -5.93
N ILE A 501 35.75 -21.80 -6.87
CA ILE A 501 35.79 -23.15 -7.46
C ILE A 501 37.09 -23.35 -8.26
N ALA A 502 37.52 -22.31 -9.00
CA ALA A 502 38.70 -22.35 -9.86
C ALA A 502 40.03 -22.32 -9.09
N ALA A 503 40.09 -21.73 -7.89
CA ALA A 503 41.33 -21.44 -7.18
C ALA A 503 42.20 -22.69 -6.88
N PRO A 504 41.66 -23.82 -6.36
CA PRO A 504 42.46 -25.03 -6.19
C PRO A 504 43.01 -25.58 -7.51
N LEU A 505 42.26 -25.42 -8.61
CA LEU A 505 42.59 -25.98 -9.92
C LEU A 505 43.80 -25.31 -10.58
N MET A 506 44.17 -24.10 -10.13
CA MET A 506 45.38 -23.43 -10.61
C MET A 506 46.66 -24.20 -10.26
N GLN A 507 46.61 -25.07 -9.26
CA GLN A 507 47.71 -25.94 -8.84
C GLN A 507 47.67 -27.30 -9.55
N ALA A 508 46.62 -27.59 -10.34
CA ALA A 508 46.50 -28.83 -11.09
C ALA A 508 47.31 -28.77 -12.40
N PRO A 509 47.98 -29.87 -12.80
CA PRO A 509 48.80 -29.90 -14.02
C PRO A 509 47.99 -29.67 -15.31
N SER A 510 46.73 -30.10 -15.36
CA SER A 510 45.79 -29.76 -16.42
C SER A 510 44.33 -29.95 -15.97
N VAL A 511 43.45 -29.06 -16.43
CA VAL A 511 42.01 -29.10 -16.14
C VAL A 511 41.24 -29.25 -17.46
N LYS A 512 40.29 -30.17 -17.55
CA LYS A 512 39.47 -30.32 -18.77
C LYS A 512 38.26 -29.39 -18.72
N TRP A 513 37.84 -28.81 -19.85
CA TRP A 513 36.64 -27.96 -19.91
C TRP A 513 35.37 -28.66 -19.42
N ARG A 514 35.22 -29.97 -19.70
CA ARG A 514 34.13 -30.79 -19.17
C ARG A 514 34.05 -30.80 -17.64
N PHE A 515 35.19 -30.69 -16.96
CA PHE A 515 35.23 -30.64 -15.50
C PHE A 515 34.77 -29.27 -14.99
N LEU A 516 35.22 -28.17 -15.62
CA LEU A 516 34.75 -26.83 -15.30
C LEU A 516 33.25 -26.70 -15.55
N LEU A 517 32.74 -27.26 -16.65
CA LEU A 517 31.31 -27.29 -16.94
C LEU A 517 30.53 -28.02 -15.84
N LEU A 518 30.99 -29.22 -15.44
CA LEU A 518 30.37 -29.97 -14.36
C LEU A 518 30.39 -29.21 -13.03
N ALA A 519 31.53 -28.62 -12.67
CA ALA A 519 31.66 -27.84 -11.44
C ALA A 519 30.75 -26.61 -11.44
N GLY A 520 30.60 -25.92 -12.58
CA GLY A 520 29.66 -24.81 -12.74
C GLY A 520 28.20 -25.25 -12.65
N VAL A 521 27.83 -26.40 -13.21
CA VAL A 521 26.47 -26.95 -13.06
C VAL A 521 26.18 -27.28 -11.60
N ILE A 522 27.13 -27.93 -10.90
CA ILE A 522 26.97 -28.27 -9.48
C ILE A 522 26.82 -27.00 -8.62
N GLY A 523 27.60 -25.95 -8.93
CA GLY A 523 27.55 -24.70 -8.19
C GLY A 523 26.33 -23.82 -8.51
N GLY A 524 25.93 -23.68 -9.78
CA GLY A 524 24.92 -22.69 -10.21
C GLY A 524 23.53 -23.24 -10.53
N ALA A 525 23.38 -24.52 -10.89
CA ALA A 525 22.05 -25.09 -11.16
C ALA A 525 21.09 -25.07 -9.95
N PRO A 526 21.56 -25.20 -8.70
CA PRO A 526 20.68 -25.09 -7.54
C PRO A 526 19.96 -23.74 -7.43
N THR A 527 20.51 -22.62 -7.92
CA THR A 527 19.80 -21.33 -7.98
C THR A 527 18.51 -21.45 -8.78
N PHE A 528 18.58 -22.09 -9.96
CA PHE A 528 17.39 -22.34 -10.77
C PHE A 528 16.36 -23.21 -10.03
N ILE A 529 16.79 -24.30 -9.39
CA ILE A 529 15.89 -25.20 -8.65
C ILE A 529 15.25 -24.44 -7.48
N GLY A 530 16.05 -23.67 -6.75
CA GLY A 530 15.57 -22.81 -5.67
C GLY A 530 14.54 -21.80 -6.16
N THR A 531 14.77 -21.15 -7.30
CA THR A 531 13.80 -20.20 -7.87
C THR A 531 12.47 -20.86 -8.21
N VAL A 532 12.49 -22.06 -8.79
CA VAL A 532 11.26 -22.82 -9.05
C VAL A 532 10.53 -23.15 -7.75
N VAL A 533 11.24 -23.69 -6.75
CA VAL A 533 10.64 -24.08 -5.46
C VAL A 533 10.10 -22.85 -4.72
N GLY A 534 10.89 -21.77 -4.69
CA GLY A 534 10.52 -20.51 -4.06
C GLY A 534 9.32 -19.85 -4.72
N TYR A 535 9.15 -19.97 -6.03
CA TYR A 535 7.96 -19.42 -6.70
C TYR A 535 6.70 -20.25 -6.42
N LEU A 536 6.84 -21.59 -6.34
CA LEU A 536 5.70 -22.49 -6.20
C LEU A 536 5.17 -22.59 -4.76
N LEU A 537 6.01 -22.37 -3.75
CA LEU A 537 5.66 -22.58 -2.33
C LEU A 537 5.54 -21.26 -1.57
N VAL A 538 4.48 -20.48 -1.82
CA VAL A 538 4.31 -19.14 -1.23
C VAL A 538 3.55 -19.19 0.10
N SER A 539 4.15 -18.66 1.16
CA SER A 539 3.53 -18.46 2.48
C SER A 539 4.34 -17.41 3.26
N PRO A 540 3.73 -16.56 4.11
CA PRO A 540 4.47 -15.61 4.95
C PRO A 540 5.58 -16.28 5.76
N THR A 541 5.27 -17.41 6.39
CA THR A 541 6.24 -18.23 7.14
C THR A 541 7.40 -18.75 6.28
N LEU A 542 7.11 -19.23 5.07
CA LEU A 542 8.14 -19.73 4.15
C LEU A 542 8.99 -18.59 3.57
N SER A 543 8.38 -17.42 3.31
CA SER A 543 9.08 -16.22 2.89
C SER A 543 10.09 -15.78 3.95
N VAL A 544 9.65 -15.65 5.21
CA VAL A 544 10.54 -15.34 6.34
C VAL A 544 11.64 -16.39 6.47
N LEU A 545 11.30 -17.69 6.42
CA LEU A 545 12.28 -18.77 6.49
C LEU A 545 13.33 -18.70 5.37
N PHE A 546 12.90 -18.52 4.12
CA PHE A 546 13.80 -18.54 2.96
C PHE A 546 14.67 -17.28 2.89
N LEU A 547 14.11 -16.11 3.15
CA LEU A 547 14.86 -14.85 3.19
C LEU A 547 15.86 -14.83 4.35
N THR A 548 15.50 -15.34 5.53
CA THR A 548 16.45 -15.41 6.66
C THR A 548 17.51 -16.48 6.49
N LEU A 549 17.18 -17.62 5.86
CA LEU A 549 18.16 -18.63 5.45
C LEU A 549 19.18 -18.02 4.48
N ALA A 550 18.71 -17.27 3.48
CA ALA A 550 19.55 -16.56 2.52
C ALA A 550 20.40 -15.48 3.21
N ALA A 551 19.83 -14.67 4.10
CA ALA A 551 20.57 -13.67 4.88
C ALA A 551 21.70 -14.32 5.72
N GLY A 552 21.40 -15.44 6.39
CA GLY A 552 22.40 -16.20 7.15
C GLY A 552 23.54 -16.72 6.27
N ALA A 553 23.21 -17.22 5.07
CA ALA A 553 24.19 -17.65 4.09
C ALA A 553 25.05 -16.49 3.59
N ILE A 554 24.45 -15.33 3.28
CA ILE A 554 25.17 -14.12 2.85
C ILE A 554 26.17 -13.66 3.92
N ILE A 555 25.76 -13.64 5.20
CA ILE A 555 26.66 -13.26 6.32
C ILE A 555 27.87 -14.21 6.38
N PHE A 556 27.64 -15.51 6.26
CA PHE A 556 28.71 -16.50 6.25
C PHE A 556 29.70 -16.25 5.10
N VAL A 557 29.19 -16.04 3.90
CA VAL A 557 30.01 -15.79 2.70
C VAL A 557 30.81 -14.50 2.82
N ILE A 558 30.18 -13.40 3.26
CA ILE A 558 30.86 -12.13 3.54
C ILE A 558 32.04 -12.35 4.50
N SER A 559 31.84 -13.13 5.57
CA SER A 559 32.88 -13.43 6.56
C SER A 559 34.08 -14.15 5.94
N GLU A 560 33.84 -15.19 5.15
CA GLU A 560 34.91 -15.94 4.47
C GLU A 560 35.64 -15.09 3.42
N MET A 561 34.91 -14.31 2.63
CA MET A 561 35.51 -13.43 1.61
C MET A 561 36.34 -12.30 2.24
N LEU A 562 35.90 -11.73 3.35
CA LEU A 562 36.69 -10.75 4.12
C LEU A 562 37.94 -11.38 4.72
N HIS A 563 37.85 -12.63 5.22
CA HIS A 563 39.00 -13.36 5.74
C HIS A 563 40.05 -13.59 4.65
N VAL A 564 39.61 -13.99 3.43
CA VAL A 564 40.48 -14.14 2.27
C VAL A 564 41.12 -12.80 1.90
N ALA A 565 40.34 -11.72 1.78
CA ALA A 565 40.86 -10.39 1.45
C ALA A 565 41.97 -9.93 2.42
N ARG A 566 41.80 -10.17 3.73
CA ARG A 566 42.81 -9.86 4.75
C ARG A 566 44.10 -10.66 4.58
N LYS A 567 44.04 -11.91 4.11
CA LYS A 567 45.22 -12.74 3.85
C LYS A 567 46.03 -12.31 2.64
N VAL A 568 45.40 -11.74 1.61
CA VAL A 568 46.10 -11.31 0.37
C VAL A 568 46.89 -10.01 0.60
N GLY A 569 46.56 -9.21 1.63
CA GLY A 569 47.39 -8.10 2.11
C GLY A 569 47.21 -6.76 1.37
N PHE A 570 46.30 -6.65 0.40
CA PHE A 570 46.01 -5.41 -0.33
C PHE A 570 44.79 -4.68 0.24
N VAL A 571 44.93 -4.12 1.45
CA VAL A 571 43.82 -3.51 2.20
C VAL A 571 43.21 -2.32 1.45
N GLU A 572 44.03 -1.43 0.89
CA GLU A 572 43.57 -0.22 0.18
C GLU A 572 42.70 -0.56 -1.03
N VAL A 573 43.17 -1.48 -1.88
CA VAL A 573 42.44 -1.98 -3.05
C VAL A 573 41.15 -2.69 -2.63
N GLY A 574 41.20 -3.44 -1.52
CA GLY A 574 40.04 -4.12 -0.95
C GLY A 574 38.98 -3.14 -0.44
N VAL A 575 39.36 -2.05 0.21
CA VAL A 575 38.41 -1.02 0.68
C VAL A 575 37.75 -0.30 -0.49
N ILE A 576 38.51 0.04 -1.54
CA ILE A 576 37.97 0.64 -2.75
C ILE A 576 36.97 -0.31 -3.44
N GLY A 577 37.34 -1.58 -3.57
CA GLY A 577 36.45 -2.60 -4.14
C GLY A 577 35.14 -2.70 -3.34
N LEU A 578 35.22 -2.80 -2.01
CA LEU A 578 34.05 -2.89 -1.14
C LEU A 578 33.12 -1.67 -1.28
N ALA A 579 33.68 -0.46 -1.26
CA ALA A 579 32.90 0.76 -1.42
C ALA A 579 32.21 0.83 -2.79
N LEU A 580 32.94 0.52 -3.87
CA LEU A 580 32.37 0.50 -5.23
C LEU A 580 31.29 -0.57 -5.37
N GLY A 581 31.49 -1.75 -4.77
CA GLY A 581 30.50 -2.82 -4.81
C GLY A 581 29.18 -2.41 -4.18
N PHE A 582 29.25 -1.78 -3.00
CA PHE A 582 28.08 -1.25 -2.32
C PHE A 582 27.39 -0.16 -3.17
N LEU A 583 28.15 0.78 -3.74
CA LEU A 583 27.61 1.85 -4.57
C LEU A 583 26.97 1.34 -5.87
N VAL A 584 27.52 0.28 -6.47
CA VAL A 584 26.93 -0.38 -7.65
C VAL A 584 25.59 -1.02 -7.29
N ALA A 585 25.52 -1.73 -6.17
CA ALA A 585 24.26 -2.34 -5.71
C ALA A 585 23.21 -1.27 -5.39
N TYR A 586 23.58 -0.24 -4.63
CA TYR A 586 22.70 0.88 -4.32
C TYR A 586 22.26 1.66 -5.56
N GLY A 587 23.17 1.93 -6.49
CA GLY A 587 22.83 2.59 -7.75
C GLY A 587 21.89 1.76 -8.62
N THR A 588 22.04 0.43 -8.60
CA THR A 588 21.11 -0.49 -9.26
C THR A 588 19.71 -0.40 -8.66
N ASP A 589 19.62 -0.26 -7.33
CA ASP A 589 18.34 -0.12 -6.61
C ASP A 589 17.59 1.13 -7.06
N LEU A 590 18.30 2.25 -7.10
CA LEU A 590 17.74 3.52 -7.56
C LEU A 590 17.27 3.48 -9.02
N VAL A 591 18.01 2.80 -9.90
CA VAL A 591 17.62 2.65 -11.31
C VAL A 591 16.38 1.77 -11.44
N LEU A 592 16.28 0.70 -10.65
CA LEU A 592 15.10 -0.17 -10.64
C LEU A 592 13.88 0.57 -10.10
N ALA A 593 14.02 1.30 -9.00
CA ALA A 593 12.97 2.15 -8.44
C ALA A 593 12.49 3.20 -9.46
N ALA A 594 13.42 3.89 -10.13
CA ALA A 594 13.10 4.87 -11.16
C ALA A 594 12.45 4.25 -12.41
N ALA A 595 12.72 2.98 -12.70
CA ALA A 595 12.12 2.24 -13.80
C ALA A 595 10.73 1.66 -13.47
N GLY A 596 10.23 1.86 -12.24
CA GLY A 596 8.95 1.32 -11.78
C GLY A 596 8.97 -0.20 -11.60
N ALA A 597 10.15 -0.76 -11.32
CA ALA A 597 10.32 -2.18 -10.98
C ALA A 597 9.94 -2.46 -9.52
#